data_AF-A0A956Q5R5-F1
#
_entry.id   AF-A0A956Q5R5-F1
#
_cell.length_a   1.000
_cell.length_b   1.000
_cell.length_c   1.000
_cell.angle_alpha   90.00
_cell.angle_beta   90.00
_cell.angle_gamma   90.00
#
_symmetry.space_group_name_H-M   'P 1'
#
loop_
_entity.id
_entity.type
_entity.pdbx_description
1 polymer ?
#
loop_
_entity_poly.entity_id
_entity_poly.type
_entity_poly.pdbx_seq_one_letter_code
_entity_poly.pdbx_strand_id
1 'polypeptide(L)'
;MVVGAGGREHALCWKLAQSSLVAKIYCAPGNGGTATEEKTTNVDIAADDVAGLLAFAKENDVYLTVVGPEAPLAQGIVDAFEAEKLKI
;
A
#
# COMPACT_ATOMS: atom_id res chain seq x y z
N MET A 1 -4.01 -0.57 1.40
CA MET A 1 -2.62 -0.06 1.36
C MET A 1 -2.15 -0.03 -0.07
N VAL A 2 -1.41 0.99 -0.48
CA VAL A 2 -0.76 1.08 -1.80
C VAL A 2 0.74 1.02 -1.56
N VAL A 3 1.42 0.07 -2.20
CA VAL A 3 2.88 -0.11 -2.07
C VAL A 3 3.58 0.58 -3.23
N GLY A 4 4.53 1.44 -2.93
CA GLY A 4 5.37 2.22 -3.85
C GLY A 4 5.33 3.72 -3.58
N ALA A 5 6.12 4.46 -4.37
CA ALA A 5 6.34 5.90 -4.21
C ALA A 5 6.32 6.67 -5.55
N GLY A 6 5.97 5.99 -6.65
CA GLY A 6 5.95 6.60 -7.98
C GLY A 6 4.66 7.35 -8.27
N GLY A 7 4.59 7.95 -9.47
CA GLY A 7 3.39 8.65 -9.94
C GLY A 7 2.19 7.70 -10.16
N ARG A 8 2.44 6.43 -10.47
CA ARG A 8 1.39 5.41 -10.57
C ARG A 8 0.71 5.18 -9.23
N GLU A 9 1.48 5.05 -8.16
CA GLU A 9 0.94 4.84 -6.82
C GLU A 9 0.21 6.07 -6.31
N HIS A 10 0.67 7.28 -6.67
CA HIS A 10 -0.10 8.50 -6.43
C HIS A 10 -1.45 8.48 -7.17
N ALA A 11 -1.47 8.15 -8.47
CA ALA A 11 -2.73 8.06 -9.22
C ALA A 11 -3.69 7.00 -8.64
N LEU A 12 -3.16 5.89 -8.11
CA LEU A 12 -3.95 4.88 -7.41
C LEU A 12 -4.54 5.43 -6.11
N CYS A 13 -3.74 6.07 -5.25
CA CYS A 13 -4.23 6.72 -4.04
C CYS A 13 -5.31 7.77 -4.36
N TRP A 14 -5.06 8.64 -5.33
CA TRP A 14 -6.00 9.64 -5.82
C TRP A 14 -7.33 9.03 -6.26
N LYS A 15 -7.28 7.91 -7.00
CA LYS A 15 -8.51 7.28 -7.48
C LYS A 15 -9.27 6.55 -6.37
N LEU A 16 -8.55 5.88 -5.47
CA LEU A 16 -9.13 5.18 -4.32
C LEU A 16 -9.78 6.16 -3.33
N ALA A 17 -9.19 7.35 -3.14
CA ALA A 17 -9.70 8.36 -2.22
C ALA A 17 -11.13 8.81 -2.57
N GLN A 18 -11.47 8.83 -3.86
CA GLN A 18 -12.80 9.19 -4.37
C GLN A 18 -13.89 8.17 -4.02
N SER A 19 -13.54 6.95 -3.62
CA SER A 19 -14.52 5.93 -3.26
C SER A 19 -15.11 6.18 -1.88
N SER A 20 -16.44 6.12 -1.77
CA SER A 20 -17.14 6.16 -0.47
C SER A 20 -16.92 4.90 0.36
N LEU A 21 -16.48 3.80 -0.26
CA LEU A 21 -16.14 2.55 0.43
C LEU A 21 -14.77 2.59 1.10
N VAL A 22 -13.95 3.59 0.77
CA VAL A 22 -12.59 3.74 1.30
C VAL A 22 -12.60 4.83 2.36
N ALA A 23 -12.29 4.42 3.60
CA ALA A 23 -12.15 5.32 4.74
C ALA A 23 -10.74 5.89 4.88
N LYS A 24 -9.71 5.07 4.64
CA LYS A 24 -8.30 5.43 4.79
C LYS A 24 -7.42 4.65 3.83
N ILE A 25 -6.36 5.29 3.35
CA ILE A 25 -5.36 4.74 2.44
C ILE A 25 -4.00 4.92 3.10
N TYR A 26 -3.27 3.82 3.26
CA TYR A 26 -1.85 3.86 3.62
C TYR A 26 -1.02 3.74 2.36
N CYS A 27 -0.01 4.59 2.17
CA CYS A 27 0.92 4.53 1.05
C CYS A 27 2.35 4.30 1.57
N ALA A 28 3.01 3.24 1.11
CA ALA A 28 4.29 2.78 1.65
C ALA A 28 5.39 2.75 0.58
N PRO A 29 6.42 3.61 0.62
CA PRO A 29 6.58 4.76 1.52
C PRO A 29 5.78 6.00 1.08
N GLY A 30 5.23 5.99 -0.13
CA GLY A 30 4.62 7.17 -0.74
C GLY A 30 5.62 8.28 -1.08
N ASN A 31 5.10 9.45 -1.46
CA ASN A 31 5.89 10.63 -1.83
C ASN A 31 5.19 11.93 -1.38
N GLY A 32 5.74 13.10 -1.74
CA GLY A 32 5.16 14.40 -1.38
C GLY A 32 3.75 14.64 -1.94
N GLY A 33 3.40 14.03 -3.07
CA GLY A 33 2.05 14.10 -3.65
C GLY A 33 1.04 13.28 -2.85
N THR A 34 1.36 12.02 -2.56
CA THR A 34 0.48 11.15 -1.75
C THR A 34 0.28 11.65 -0.32
N ALA A 35 1.26 12.37 0.24
CA ALA A 35 1.13 13.00 1.55
C ALA A 35 0.05 14.09 1.62
N THR A 36 -0.31 14.66 0.46
CA THR A 36 -1.35 15.71 0.35
C THR A 36 -2.68 15.17 -0.19
N GLU A 37 -2.74 13.89 -0.54
CA GLU A 37 -3.91 13.27 -1.14
C GLU A 37 -4.99 12.96 -0.11
N GLU A 38 -6.27 13.10 -0.47
CA GLU A 38 -7.36 12.88 0.46
C GLU A 38 -7.35 11.43 0.98
N LYS A 39 -7.71 11.26 2.27
CA LYS A 39 -7.75 9.96 2.97
C LYS A 39 -6.43 9.19 2.99
N THR A 40 -5.33 9.78 2.52
CA THR A 40 -4.05 9.10 2.35
C THR A 40 -3.09 9.47 3.48
N THR A 41 -2.32 8.48 3.94
CA THR A 41 -1.25 8.66 4.93
C THR A 41 -0.05 7.87 4.47
N ASN A 42 1.08 8.56 4.28
CA ASN A 42 2.34 7.88 4.01
C ASN A 42 2.83 7.17 5.27
N VAL A 43 3.40 5.99 5.11
CA VAL A 43 3.99 5.20 6.19
C VAL A 43 5.46 4.94 5.86
N ASP A 44 6.33 5.05 6.86
CA ASP A 44 7.78 4.91 6.66
C ASP A 44 8.18 3.44 6.60
N ILE A 45 7.76 2.76 5.53
CA ILE A 45 8.07 1.36 5.23
C ILE A 45 8.53 1.30 3.77
N ALA A 46 9.71 0.74 3.56
CA ALA A 46 10.27 0.60 2.22
C ALA A 46 9.40 -0.34 1.36
N ALA A 47 9.30 -0.05 0.06
CA ALA A 47 8.44 -0.82 -0.83
C ALA A 47 8.91 -2.27 -1.03
N ASP A 48 10.18 -2.55 -0.77
CA ASP A 48 10.83 -3.88 -0.79
C ASP A 48 10.95 -4.51 0.61
N ASP A 49 10.44 -3.88 1.66
CA ASP A 49 10.34 -4.48 2.99
C ASP A 49 9.05 -5.31 3.12
N VAL A 50 9.02 -6.47 2.47
CA VAL A 50 7.84 -7.37 2.47
C VAL A 50 7.41 -7.75 3.89
N ALA A 51 8.35 -7.96 4.80
CA ALA A 51 8.05 -8.34 6.18
C ALA A 51 7.41 -7.19 6.95
N GLY A 52 7.96 -5.97 6.83
CA GLY A 52 7.39 -4.77 7.43
C GLY A 52 6.00 -4.44 6.87
N LEU A 53 5.82 -4.56 5.55
CA LEU A 53 4.52 -4.36 4.89
C LEU A 53 3.47 -5.37 5.38
N LEU A 54 3.85 -6.64 5.52
CA LEU A 54 2.96 -7.70 6.03
C LEU A 54 2.55 -7.44 7.48
N ALA A 55 3.51 -7.12 8.35
CA ALA A 55 3.25 -6.80 9.75
C ALA A 55 2.33 -5.58 9.86
N PHE A 56 2.63 -4.50 9.13
CA PHE A 56 1.82 -3.30 9.12
C PHE A 56 0.38 -3.55 8.64
N ALA A 57 0.23 -4.34 7.57
CA ALA A 57 -1.08 -4.68 7.03
C ALA A 57 -1.94 -5.43 8.04
N LYS A 58 -1.35 -6.33 8.82
CA LYS A 58 -2.02 -7.04 9.92
C LYS A 58 -2.38 -6.12 11.08
N GLU A 59 -1.42 -5.35 11.58
CA GLU A 59 -1.61 -4.49 12.75
C GLU A 59 -2.61 -3.36 12.52
N ASN A 60 -2.79 -2.92 11.27
CA ASN A 60 -3.68 -1.83 10.89
C ASN A 60 -4.96 -2.31 10.19
N ASP A 61 -5.26 -3.61 10.24
CA ASP A 61 -6.45 -4.23 9.64
C ASP A 61 -6.67 -3.80 8.18
N VAL A 62 -5.61 -3.85 7.37
CA VAL A 62 -5.67 -3.46 5.96
C VAL A 62 -6.53 -4.45 5.18
N TYR A 63 -7.68 -3.96 4.69
CA TYR A 63 -8.62 -4.79 3.96
C TYR A 63 -8.14 -5.22 2.56
N LEU A 64 -7.43 -4.34 1.85
CA LEU A 64 -6.90 -4.59 0.50
C LEU A 64 -5.56 -3.89 0.34
N THR A 65 -4.56 -4.63 -0.15
CA THR A 65 -3.27 -4.10 -0.59
C THR A 65 -3.26 -4.01 -2.12
N VAL A 66 -2.55 -3.02 -2.67
CA VAL A 66 -2.32 -2.88 -4.12
C VAL A 66 -0.84 -2.61 -4.32
N VAL A 67 -0.16 -3.46 -5.07
CA VAL A 67 1.29 -3.38 -5.28
C VAL A 67 1.59 -2.70 -6.62
N GLY A 68 2.33 -1.60 -6.56
CA GLY A 68 2.72 -0.84 -7.74
C GLY A 68 4.06 -1.26 -8.35
N PRO A 69 5.19 -1.21 -7.62
CA PRO A 69 6.52 -1.53 -8.13
C PRO A 69 6.75 -3.01 -8.41
N GLU A 70 7.66 -3.36 -9.33
CA GLU A 70 7.94 -4.78 -9.63
C GLU A 70 8.84 -5.48 -8.60
N ALA A 71 9.72 -4.74 -7.93
CA ALA A 71 10.66 -5.28 -6.94
C ALA A 71 9.97 -6.12 -5.83
N PRO A 72 8.94 -5.65 -5.11
CA PRO A 72 8.24 -6.47 -4.11
C PRO A 72 7.49 -7.67 -4.71
N LEU A 73 7.01 -7.56 -5.96
CA LEU A 73 6.38 -8.68 -6.66
C LEU A 73 7.41 -9.79 -6.90
N ALA A 74 8.62 -9.44 -7.37
CA ALA A 74 9.70 -10.39 -7.57
C ALA A 74 10.18 -11.06 -6.27
N GLN A 75 9.97 -10.41 -5.12
CA GLN A 75 10.29 -10.94 -3.79
C GLN A 75 9.17 -11.81 -3.18
N GLY A 76 8.06 -12.03 -3.89
CA GLY A 76 6.97 -12.87 -3.42
C GLY A 76 6.06 -12.20 -2.38
N ILE A 77 5.87 -10.88 -2.45
CA ILE A 77 4.94 -10.16 -1.57
C ILE A 77 3.52 -10.74 -1.64
N VAL A 78 3.09 -11.17 -2.83
CA VAL A 78 1.75 -11.75 -3.04
C VAL A 78 1.63 -13.05 -2.26
N ASP A 79 2.60 -13.96 -2.43
CA ASP A 79 2.63 -15.24 -1.74
C ASP A 79 2.66 -15.06 -0.20
N ALA A 80 3.44 -14.10 0.29
CA ALA A 80 3.55 -13.79 1.72
C ALA A 80 2.24 -13.28 2.32
N PHE A 81 1.50 -12.44 1.60
CA PHE A 81 0.21 -11.90 2.05
C PHE A 81 -0.91 -12.96 1.98
N GLU A 82 -0.93 -13.76 0.91
CA GLU A 82 -1.92 -14.83 0.74
C GLU A 82 -1.77 -15.94 1.77
N ALA A 83 -0.54 -16.30 2.14
CA ALA A 83 -0.26 -17.26 3.21
C ALA A 83 -0.89 -16.86 4.55
N GLU A 84 -1.02 -15.54 4.78
CA GLU A 84 -1.65 -14.95 5.96
C GLU A 84 -3.11 -14.53 5.75
N LYS A 85 -3.71 -14.93 4.61
CA LYS A 85 -5.10 -14.66 4.24
C LYS A 85 -5.44 -13.17 4.10
N LEU A 86 -4.45 -12.34 3.78
CA LEU A 86 -4.66 -10.93 3.45
C LEU A 86 -4.96 -10.78 1.96
N LYS A 87 -5.82 -9.81 1.62
CA LYS A 87 -6.11 -9.49 0.21
C LYS A 87 -5.05 -8.52 -0.33
N ILE A 88 -4.50 -8.85 -1.49
CA ILE A 88 -3.44 -8.11 -2.17
C ILE A 88 -3.63 -8.13 -3.69
#